data_AF-A0A8T5UHA7-F1
#
_entry.id   AF-A0A8T5UHA7-F1
#
_cell.length_a   1.000
_cell.length_b   1.000
_cell.length_c   1.000
_cell.angle_alpha   90.00
_cell.angle_beta   90.00
_cell.angle_gamma   90.00
#
_symmetry.space_group_name_H-M   'P 1'
#
loop_
_entity.id
_entity.type
_entity.pdbx_description
1 polymer ?
#
loop_
_entity_poly.entity_id
_entity_poly.type
_entity_poly.pdbx_seq_one_letter_code
_entity_poly.pdbx_strand_id
1 'polypeptide(L)'
;MKKKIIIIIIIAISIAVGTVAIYFLNRSGVFFDPGNRYLSTNLNYMGVLFENESDINAFNEGYSESASSPWGFEHNGIDYFFNNGTNVLAASPGQVWDIEKHQGEGENKYHVRIWIRFNSSVSIGYNFEPWTSIELKREQQISMFKVEVGDWVQKGDIIAEFLQCNV
;
A
#
# COMPACT_ATOMS: atom_id res chain seq x y z
N MET A 1 -2.42 16.77 -48.91
CA MET A 1 -3.12 15.96 -47.88
C MET A 1 -2.21 15.00 -47.13
N LYS A 2 -1.43 14.13 -47.80
CA LYS A 2 -0.57 13.11 -47.15
C LYS A 2 0.41 13.66 -46.08
N LYS A 3 1.08 14.80 -46.34
CA LYS A 3 2.00 15.42 -45.36
C LYS A 3 1.32 15.87 -44.06
N LYS A 4 0.10 16.41 -44.14
CA LYS A 4 -0.67 16.83 -42.95
C LYS A 4 -1.07 15.63 -42.09
N ILE A 5 -1.43 14.51 -42.72
CA ILE A 5 -1.76 13.26 -42.03
C ILE A 5 -0.53 12.70 -41.30
N ILE A 6 0.64 12.69 -41.94
CA ILE A 6 1.90 12.24 -41.30
C ILE A 6 2.24 13.09 -40.07
N ILE A 7 2.11 14.42 -40.16
CA ILE A 7 2.37 15.32 -39.03
C ILE A 7 1.41 15.02 -37.87
N ILE A 8 0.11 14.81 -38.15
CA ILE A 8 -0.89 14.47 -37.12
C ILE A 8 -0.53 13.15 -36.43
N ILE A 9 -0.11 12.13 -37.19
CA ILE A 9 0.28 10.83 -36.64
C ILE A 9 1.51 10.98 -35.72
N ILE A 10 2.53 11.75 -36.13
CA ILE A 10 3.72 11.98 -35.30
C ILE A 10 3.34 12.67 -34.00
N ILE A 11 2.52 13.72 -34.06
CA ILE A 11 2.05 14.42 -32.85
C ILE A 11 1.28 13.47 -31.94
N ALA A 12 0.37 12.67 -32.48
CA ALA A 12 -0.39 11.69 -31.69
C ALA A 12 0.52 10.66 -31.01
N ILE A 13 1.53 10.15 -31.71
CA ILE A 13 2.50 9.21 -31.15
C ILE A 13 3.34 9.89 -30.07
N SER A 14 3.84 11.10 -30.31
CA SER A 14 4.63 11.85 -29.31
C SER A 14 3.83 12.13 -28.04
N ILE A 15 2.56 12.48 -28.16
CA ILE A 15 1.66 12.66 -27.00
C ILE A 15 1.46 11.33 -26.28
N ALA A 16 1.17 10.24 -27.00
CA ALA A 16 0.98 8.93 -26.38
C ALA A 16 2.23 8.46 -25.62
N VAL A 17 3.41 8.57 -26.24
CA VAL A 17 4.69 8.23 -25.60
C VAL A 17 4.96 9.12 -24.40
N GLY A 18 4.73 10.43 -24.52
CA GLY A 18 4.90 11.39 -23.42
C GLY A 18 4.01 11.07 -22.22
N THR A 19 2.73 10.78 -22.45
CA THR A 19 1.77 10.42 -21.39
C THR A 19 2.19 9.12 -20.69
N VAL A 20 2.59 8.10 -21.45
CA VAL A 20 3.08 6.83 -20.89
C VAL A 20 4.34 7.06 -20.05
N ALA A 21 5.30 7.85 -20.55
CA ALA A 21 6.52 8.15 -19.82
C ALA A 21 6.23 8.92 -18.51
N ILE A 22 5.36 9.93 -18.54
CA ILE A 22 4.95 10.69 -17.35
C ILE A 22 4.27 9.77 -16.33
N TYR A 23 3.40 8.86 -16.78
CA TYR A 23 2.76 7.87 -15.91
C TYR A 23 3.80 7.01 -15.18
N PHE A 24 4.79 6.47 -15.90
CA PHE A 24 5.85 5.67 -15.28
C PHE A 24 6.75 6.48 -14.34
N LEU A 25 7.09 7.73 -14.67
CA LEU A 25 7.90 8.61 -13.82
C LEU A 25 7.16 9.03 -12.54
N ASN A 26 5.86 9.27 -12.61
CA ASN A 26 5.04 9.50 -11.42
C ASN A 26 4.99 8.24 -10.55
N ARG A 27 4.80 7.07 -11.16
CA ARG A 27 4.77 5.80 -10.43
C ARG A 27 6.11 5.46 -9.80
N SER A 28 7.24 5.85 -10.38
CA SER A 28 8.56 5.64 -9.77
C SER A 28 8.88 6.59 -8.61
N GLY A 29 8.07 7.64 -8.40
CA GLY A 29 8.30 8.61 -7.34
C GLY A 29 9.36 9.67 -7.65
N VAL A 30 9.82 9.76 -8.90
CA VAL A 30 10.80 10.77 -9.35
C VAL A 30 10.30 12.20 -9.08
N PHE A 31 8.98 12.42 -9.16
CA PHE A 31 8.35 13.71 -8.89
C PHE A 31 7.71 13.80 -7.49
N PHE A 32 7.99 12.83 -6.61
CA PHE A 32 7.42 12.85 -5.27
C PHE A 32 8.05 13.97 -4.43
N ASP A 33 7.21 14.86 -3.92
CA ASP A 33 7.61 15.94 -3.02
C ASP A 33 6.56 16.08 -1.90
N PRO A 34 6.91 15.81 -0.63
CA PRO A 34 6.00 16.06 0.49
C PRO A 34 5.78 17.55 0.76
N GLY A 35 6.58 18.43 0.16
CA GLY A 35 6.63 19.85 0.47
C GLY A 35 6.97 20.05 1.95
N ASN A 36 6.18 20.89 2.63
CA ASN A 36 6.37 21.19 4.05
C ASN A 36 5.61 20.25 5.00
N ARG A 37 5.07 19.12 4.51
CA ARG A 37 4.27 18.20 5.35
C ARG A 37 5.12 17.47 6.40
N TYR A 38 6.33 17.08 6.05
CA TYR A 38 7.31 16.45 6.94
C TYR A 38 8.68 16.43 6.26
N LEU A 39 9.73 16.15 7.05
CA LEU A 39 11.10 16.05 6.56
C LEU A 39 11.37 14.65 5.97
N SER A 40 11.27 14.47 4.65
CA SER A 40 11.42 13.17 3.94
C SER A 40 12.80 12.51 4.01
N THR A 41 13.81 13.19 4.56
CA THR A 41 15.14 12.63 4.80
C THR A 41 15.31 12.05 6.20
N ASN A 42 14.42 12.39 7.15
CA ASN A 42 14.42 11.78 8.47
C ASN A 42 13.62 10.47 8.43
N LEU A 43 14.28 9.32 8.53
CA LEU A 43 13.60 8.02 8.49
C LEU A 43 13.03 7.57 9.86
N ASN A 44 13.20 8.38 10.90
CA ASN A 44 12.69 8.11 12.24
C ASN A 44 11.27 8.64 12.46
N TYR A 45 10.33 8.26 11.58
CA TYR A 45 8.90 8.57 11.72
C TYR A 45 8.04 7.38 12.10
N MET A 46 8.58 6.17 12.20
CA MET A 46 7.76 4.98 12.44
C MET A 46 7.06 5.02 13.82
N GLY A 47 5.77 4.72 13.80
CA GLY A 47 4.91 4.48 14.97
C GLY A 47 4.29 3.08 14.93
N VAL A 48 3.40 2.82 15.87
CA VAL A 48 2.59 1.59 15.91
C VAL A 48 1.41 1.67 14.95
N LEU A 49 0.82 0.51 14.64
CA LEU A 49 -0.28 0.37 13.67
C LEU A 49 -1.67 0.30 14.31
N PHE A 50 -1.75 0.44 15.63
CA PHE A 50 -2.94 0.13 16.43
C PHE A 50 -3.12 1.14 17.56
N GLU A 51 -4.35 1.27 18.05
CA GLU A 51 -4.68 2.15 19.18
C GLU A 51 -4.38 1.48 20.52
N ASN A 52 -4.76 0.20 20.68
CA ASN A 52 -4.57 -0.57 21.90
C ASN A 52 -3.92 -1.93 21.62
N GLU A 53 -3.08 -2.40 22.55
CA GLU A 53 -2.50 -3.74 22.47
C GLU A 53 -3.57 -4.84 22.46
N SER A 54 -4.70 -4.61 23.14
CA SER A 54 -5.84 -5.51 23.16
C SER A 54 -6.52 -5.71 21.80
N ASP A 55 -6.21 -4.87 20.82
CA ASP A 55 -6.75 -4.99 19.46
C ASP A 55 -6.03 -6.08 18.66
N ILE A 56 -4.89 -6.57 19.16
CA ILE A 56 -4.05 -7.64 18.60
C ILE A 56 -4.38 -8.94 19.33
N ASN A 57 -4.78 -9.98 18.60
CA ASN A 57 -4.96 -11.32 19.16
C ASN A 57 -3.69 -12.17 19.08
N ALA A 58 -2.80 -11.91 18.11
CA ALA A 58 -1.52 -12.57 18.00
C ALA A 58 -0.49 -11.74 17.22
N PHE A 59 0.77 -12.06 17.46
CA PHE A 59 1.93 -11.60 16.71
C PHE A 59 2.73 -12.86 16.34
N ASN A 60 2.65 -13.29 15.09
CA ASN A 60 3.18 -14.60 14.71
C ASN A 60 4.52 -14.50 14.01
N GLU A 61 4.70 -13.57 13.06
CA GLU A 61 5.93 -13.45 12.28
C GLU A 61 6.52 -12.03 12.31
N GLY A 62 7.79 -11.94 12.72
CA GLY A 62 8.60 -10.73 12.63
C GLY A 62 9.53 -10.71 11.41
N TYR A 63 10.29 -9.62 11.26
CA TYR A 63 11.24 -9.48 10.17
C TYR A 63 12.37 -10.53 10.22
N SER A 64 12.72 -11.08 9.06
CA SER A 64 13.79 -12.06 8.89
C SER A 64 14.33 -12.06 7.46
N GLU A 65 15.65 -12.18 7.32
CA GLU A 65 16.34 -12.41 6.03
C GLU A 65 16.80 -13.86 5.86
N SER A 66 16.27 -14.81 6.64
CA SER A 66 16.70 -16.21 6.56
C SER A 66 15.62 -17.23 6.92
N ALA A 67 15.67 -18.37 6.22
CA ALA A 67 14.90 -19.57 6.57
C ALA A 67 15.32 -20.22 7.90
N SER A 68 16.46 -19.83 8.48
CA SER A 68 16.87 -20.28 9.83
C SER A 68 16.15 -19.53 10.96
N SER A 69 15.25 -18.61 10.65
CA SER A 69 14.43 -17.90 11.62
C SER A 69 13.33 -18.80 12.22
N PRO A 70 12.70 -18.40 13.34
CA PRO A 70 11.64 -19.18 13.98
C PRO A 70 10.45 -19.51 13.06
N TRP A 71 10.19 -18.69 12.04
CA TRP A 71 9.12 -18.88 11.07
C TRP A 71 9.51 -19.83 9.91
N GLY A 72 10.80 -20.13 9.73
CA GLY A 72 11.28 -21.06 8.70
C GLY A 72 11.38 -20.49 7.28
N PHE A 73 11.21 -19.18 7.10
CA PHE A 73 11.34 -18.49 5.80
C PHE A 73 11.78 -17.01 5.97
N GLU A 74 12.19 -16.38 4.85
CA GLU A 74 12.50 -14.95 4.80
C GLU A 74 11.20 -14.14 4.86
N HIS A 75 11.11 -13.21 5.82
CA HIS A 75 9.93 -12.38 6.03
C HIS A 75 10.33 -10.89 6.07
N ASN A 76 10.02 -10.15 5.01
CA ASN A 76 10.39 -8.74 4.88
C ASN A 76 9.35 -7.79 5.51
N GLY A 77 8.72 -8.21 6.61
CA GLY A 77 7.57 -7.55 7.19
C GLY A 77 7.35 -7.90 8.66
N ILE A 78 6.17 -7.54 9.16
CA ILE A 78 5.69 -7.82 10.51
C ILE A 78 4.21 -8.14 10.43
N ASP A 79 3.81 -9.28 11.00
CA ASP A 79 2.44 -9.77 10.94
C ASP A 79 1.70 -9.55 12.26
N TYR A 80 0.75 -8.62 12.22
CA TYR A 80 -0.20 -8.36 13.29
C TYR A 80 -1.52 -9.06 12.98
N PHE A 81 -1.96 -9.94 13.88
CA PHE A 81 -3.27 -10.56 13.80
C PHE A 81 -4.24 -9.71 14.61
N PHE A 82 -4.95 -8.84 13.91
CA PHE A 82 -5.93 -7.94 14.54
C PHE A 82 -7.28 -8.61 14.74
N ASN A 83 -8.00 -8.15 15.76
CA ASN A 83 -9.42 -8.44 15.91
C ASN A 83 -10.23 -7.81 14.77
N ASN A 84 -11.37 -8.41 14.44
CA ASN A 84 -12.28 -7.85 13.45
C ASN A 84 -12.76 -6.44 13.84
N GLY A 85 -12.65 -5.48 12.92
CA GLY A 85 -13.04 -4.09 13.12
C GLY A 85 -11.98 -3.20 13.79
N THR A 86 -10.78 -3.72 14.07
CA THR A 86 -9.68 -2.91 14.62
C THR A 86 -9.29 -1.79 13.66
N ASN A 87 -9.15 -0.56 14.18
CA ASN A 87 -8.56 0.54 13.44
C ASN A 87 -7.07 0.27 13.16
N VAL A 88 -6.69 0.36 11.89
CA VAL A 88 -5.29 0.31 11.47
C VAL A 88 -4.79 1.73 11.21
N LEU A 89 -3.69 2.07 11.85
CA LEU A 89 -3.09 3.41 11.82
C LEU A 89 -1.93 3.48 10.82
N ALA A 90 -1.77 4.65 10.20
CA ALA A 90 -0.56 4.97 9.45
C ALA A 90 0.66 5.04 10.38
N ALA A 91 1.64 4.17 10.15
CA ALA A 91 2.90 4.12 10.90
C ALA A 91 3.76 5.38 10.69
N SER A 92 3.62 6.06 9.57
CA SER A 92 4.50 7.14 9.11
C SER A 92 3.71 8.07 8.19
N PRO A 93 4.04 9.38 8.12
CA PRO A 93 3.39 10.25 7.16
C PRO A 93 3.73 9.86 5.72
N GLY A 94 2.87 10.21 4.78
CA GLY A 94 3.12 9.94 3.37
C GLY A 94 1.89 10.15 2.52
N GLN A 95 2.01 9.83 1.24
CA GLN A 95 0.89 9.84 0.31
C GLN A 95 0.50 8.41 -0.05
N VAL A 96 -0.79 8.08 0.02
CA VAL A 96 -1.33 6.84 -0.54
C VAL A 96 -1.15 6.90 -2.05
N TRP A 97 -0.28 6.06 -2.60
CA TRP A 97 0.06 6.11 -4.02
C TRP A 97 -0.47 4.92 -4.81
N ASP A 98 -0.82 3.82 -4.13
CA ASP A 98 -1.46 2.67 -4.74
C ASP A 98 -2.37 1.96 -3.72
N ILE A 99 -3.48 1.41 -4.21
CA ILE A 99 -4.33 0.48 -3.49
C ILE A 99 -4.49 -0.74 -4.38
N GLU A 100 -3.75 -1.79 -4.07
CA GLU A 100 -3.60 -2.96 -4.92
C GLU A 100 -4.56 -4.08 -4.49
N LYS A 101 -5.35 -4.57 -5.43
CA LYS A 101 -6.11 -5.82 -5.25
C LYS A 101 -5.19 -6.98 -5.60
N HIS A 102 -4.92 -7.85 -4.64
CA HIS A 102 -4.14 -9.06 -4.88
C HIS A 102 -5.06 -10.28 -5.01
N GLN A 103 -4.60 -11.25 -5.80
CA GLN A 103 -5.20 -12.57 -5.92
C GLN A 103 -4.09 -13.62 -5.96
N GLY A 104 -3.99 -14.40 -4.89
CA GLY A 104 -3.09 -15.55 -4.76
C GLY A 104 -3.82 -16.88 -4.94
N GLU A 105 -3.42 -17.85 -4.13
CA GLU A 105 -3.99 -19.20 -4.06
C GLU A 105 -4.30 -19.58 -2.60
N GLY A 106 -5.00 -20.68 -2.38
CA GLY A 106 -5.30 -21.18 -1.04
C GLY A 106 -6.42 -20.45 -0.29
N GLU A 107 -6.40 -20.54 1.04
CA GLU A 107 -7.45 -20.00 1.93
C GLU A 107 -7.40 -18.48 2.04
N ASN A 108 -6.21 -17.87 1.91
CA ASN A 108 -6.00 -16.43 1.89
C ASN A 108 -5.82 -15.90 0.46
N LYS A 109 -6.67 -16.38 -0.46
CA LYS A 109 -6.57 -16.06 -1.88
C LYS A 109 -6.74 -14.57 -2.17
N TYR A 110 -7.65 -13.89 -1.50
CA TYR A 110 -7.97 -12.49 -1.80
C TYR A 110 -7.57 -11.56 -0.66
N HIS A 111 -6.65 -10.64 -0.95
CA HIS A 111 -6.18 -9.61 -0.02
C HIS A 111 -5.96 -8.28 -0.73
N VAL A 112 -5.72 -7.22 0.04
CA VAL A 112 -5.59 -5.84 -0.46
C VAL A 112 -4.38 -5.18 0.16
N ARG A 113 -3.66 -4.37 -0.61
CA ARG A 113 -2.50 -3.62 -0.10
C ARG A 113 -2.73 -2.14 -0.22
N ILE A 114 -2.49 -1.39 0.86
CA ILE A 114 -2.33 0.07 0.81
C ILE A 114 -0.83 0.35 0.73
N TRP A 115 -0.41 1.12 -0.26
CA TRP A 115 0.97 1.57 -0.36
C TRP A 115 1.06 3.07 -0.06
N ILE A 116 1.77 3.41 1.01
CA ILE A 116 2.03 4.81 1.40
C ILE A 116 3.48 5.16 1.06
N ARG A 117 3.67 6.21 0.26
CA ARG A 117 4.99 6.70 -0.14
C ARG A 117 5.46 7.75 0.86
N PHE A 118 6.61 7.48 1.47
CA PHE A 118 7.26 8.41 2.40
C PHE A 118 8.21 9.36 1.66
N ASN A 119 8.98 8.87 0.69
CA ASN A 119 9.84 9.69 -0.16
C ASN A 119 10.04 9.03 -1.54
N SER A 120 10.97 9.53 -2.36
CA SER A 120 11.22 9.01 -3.72
C SER A 120 11.77 7.58 -3.76
N SER A 121 12.26 7.03 -2.64
CA SER A 121 12.84 5.69 -2.56
C SER A 121 12.22 4.79 -1.49
N VAL A 122 11.39 5.33 -0.60
CA VAL A 122 10.83 4.63 0.56
C VAL A 122 9.30 4.65 0.51
N SER A 123 8.71 3.46 0.62
CA SER A 123 7.28 3.25 0.77
C SER A 123 7.01 2.18 1.81
N ILE A 124 5.86 2.27 2.47
CA ILE A 124 5.38 1.30 3.44
C ILE A 124 4.15 0.61 2.83
N GLY A 125 4.19 -0.72 2.78
CA GLY A 125 3.06 -1.53 2.37
C GLY A 125 2.29 -2.03 3.58
N TYR A 126 0.96 -1.95 3.53
CA TYR A 126 0.04 -2.50 4.52
C TYR A 126 -0.74 -3.61 3.84
N ASN A 127 -0.42 -4.86 4.17
CA ASN A 127 -1.09 -6.03 3.60
C ASN A 127 -2.29 -6.39 4.46
N PHE A 128 -3.49 -6.07 3.98
CA PHE A 128 -4.75 -6.44 4.63
C PHE A 128 -5.15 -7.83 4.16
N GLU A 129 -4.87 -8.83 5.00
CA GLU A 129 -5.10 -10.24 4.73
C GLU A 129 -6.28 -10.77 5.56
N PRO A 130 -7.53 -10.66 5.06
CA PRO A 130 -8.70 -11.10 5.81
C PRO A 130 -8.83 -12.63 5.92
N TRP A 131 -7.90 -13.38 5.30
CA TRP A 131 -7.91 -14.84 5.18
C TRP A 131 -9.20 -15.37 4.55
N THR A 132 -9.39 -15.06 3.26
CA THR A 132 -10.60 -15.44 2.53
C THR A 132 -10.34 -15.90 1.09
N SER A 133 -11.17 -16.85 0.65
CA SER A 133 -11.29 -17.28 -0.75
C SER A 133 -12.49 -16.67 -1.47
N ILE A 134 -13.19 -15.73 -0.83
CA ILE A 134 -14.40 -15.08 -1.34
C ILE A 134 -14.07 -13.64 -1.78
N GLU A 135 -14.17 -13.35 -3.08
CA GLU A 135 -13.86 -12.02 -3.63
C GLU A 135 -14.69 -10.89 -2.99
N LEU A 136 -15.95 -11.16 -2.65
CA LEU A 136 -16.81 -10.19 -1.96
C LEU A 136 -16.22 -9.72 -0.62
N LYS A 137 -15.45 -10.56 0.07
CA LYS A 137 -14.77 -10.19 1.32
C LYS A 137 -13.59 -9.25 1.08
N ARG A 138 -12.91 -9.36 -0.06
CA ARG A 138 -11.91 -8.36 -0.49
C ARG A 138 -12.56 -7.00 -0.73
N GLU A 139 -13.70 -6.98 -1.41
CA GLU A 139 -14.43 -5.72 -1.65
C GLU A 139 -14.99 -5.14 -0.33
N GLN A 140 -15.38 -5.99 0.62
CA GLN A 140 -15.71 -5.56 1.98
C GLN A 140 -14.50 -4.91 2.67
N GLN A 141 -13.31 -5.51 2.61
CA GLN A 141 -12.09 -4.92 3.17
C GLN A 141 -11.77 -3.55 2.53
N ILE A 142 -11.96 -3.40 1.21
CA ILE A 142 -11.78 -2.12 0.51
C ILE A 142 -12.77 -1.07 1.00
N SER A 143 -14.04 -1.44 1.21
CA SER A 143 -15.06 -0.52 1.74
C SER A 143 -14.79 -0.06 3.18
N MET A 144 -13.89 -0.74 3.89
CA MET A 144 -13.46 -0.40 5.25
C MET A 144 -12.23 0.53 5.26
N PHE A 145 -11.66 0.87 4.11
CA PHE A 145 -10.59 1.86 4.02
C PHE A 145 -11.14 3.26 4.24
N LYS A 146 -10.34 4.10 4.93
CA LYS A 146 -10.67 5.50 5.24
C LYS A 146 -9.87 6.49 4.38
N VAL A 147 -9.09 5.96 3.44
CA VAL A 147 -8.21 6.70 2.54
C VAL A 147 -8.37 6.20 1.10
N GLU A 148 -8.08 7.08 0.15
CA GLU A 148 -8.02 6.78 -1.28
C GLU A 148 -6.66 7.16 -1.90
N VAL A 149 -6.41 6.69 -3.12
CA VAL A 149 -5.16 7.02 -3.84
C VAL A 149 -5.09 8.53 -4.06
N GLY A 150 -4.00 9.14 -3.61
CA GLY A 150 -3.75 10.58 -3.65
C GLY A 150 -3.81 11.24 -2.27
N ASP A 151 -4.45 10.59 -1.28
CA ASP A 151 -4.57 11.13 0.08
C ASP A 151 -3.22 11.22 0.78
N TRP A 152 -3.07 12.27 1.59
CA TRP A 152 -1.94 12.44 2.48
C TRP A 152 -2.35 12.02 3.89
N VAL A 153 -1.50 11.21 4.51
CA VAL A 153 -1.68 10.75 5.90
C VAL A 153 -0.53 11.24 6.76
N GLN A 154 -0.82 11.39 8.05
CA GLN A 154 0.14 11.59 9.12
C GLN A 154 0.28 10.33 9.95
N LYS A 155 1.37 10.25 10.72
CA LYS A 155 1.54 9.16 11.69
C LYS A 155 0.39 9.17 12.70
N GLY A 156 -0.27 8.02 12.83
CA GLY A 156 -1.40 7.81 13.74
C GLY A 156 -2.77 8.05 13.10
N ASP A 157 -2.84 8.52 11.86
CA ASP A 157 -4.13 8.63 11.15
C ASP A 157 -4.71 7.23 10.91
N ILE A 158 -6.02 7.07 11.11
CA ILE A 158 -6.71 5.81 10.78
C ILE A 158 -6.79 5.68 9.26
N ILE A 159 -6.21 4.61 8.71
CA ILE A 159 -6.23 4.35 7.25
C ILE A 159 -7.28 3.31 6.85
N ALA A 160 -7.68 2.45 7.78
CA ALA A 160 -8.65 1.40 7.54
C ALA A 160 -9.18 0.83 8.85
N GLU A 161 -10.30 0.10 8.78
CA GLU A 161 -10.63 -0.95 9.74
C GLU A 161 -10.22 -2.32 9.17
N PHE A 162 -9.74 -3.23 10.02
CA PHE A 162 -9.34 -4.58 9.63
C PHE A 162 -10.55 -5.53 9.54
N LEU A 163 -10.65 -6.29 8.46
CA LEU A 163 -11.61 -7.37 8.31
C LEU A 163 -10.95 -8.71 8.65
N GLN A 164 -11.50 -9.43 9.62
CA GLN A 164 -11.12 -10.82 9.92
C GLN A 164 -12.27 -11.75 9.49
N CYS A 165 -12.05 -12.63 8.51
CA CYS A 165 -13.10 -13.54 8.03
C CYS A 165 -13.16 -14.89 8.77
N ASN A 166 -12.03 -15.36 9.30
CA ASN A 166 -11.95 -16.66 9.95
C ASN A 166 -12.15 -16.52 11.47
N VAL A 167 -13.24 -17.12 11.96
CA VAL A 167 -13.43 -17.52 13.36
C VAL A 167 -13.64 -19.02 13.40
#